data_AF-A0ABD1D2B5-F1
#
_entry.id   AF-A0ABD1D2B5-F1
#
_cell.length_a   1.000
_cell.length_b   1.000
_cell.length_c   1.000
_cell.angle_alpha   90.00
_cell.angle_beta   90.00
_cell.angle_gamma   90.00
#
_symmetry.space_group_name_H-M   'P 1'
#
loop_
_entity.id
_entity.type
_entity.pdbx_description
1 polymer ?
#
loop_
_entity_poly.entity_id
_entity_poly.type
_entity_poly.pdbx_seq_one_letter_code
_entity_poly.pdbx_strand_id
1 'polypeptide(L)' 'MFIKTACCFPERITKPDYDSVLVELQHSEKVHVNLMILEARNQAELLYALREIMRYMT' A
#
# COMPACT_ATOMS: atom_id res chain seq x y z
N MET A 1 3.56 -1.90 11.72
CA MET A 1 3.64 -0.44 11.49
C MET A 1 3.99 -0.09 10.04
N PHE A 2 4.97 -0.78 9.43
CA PHE A 2 5.41 -0.53 8.04
C PHE A 2 4.31 -0.49 6.97
N ILE A 3 3.42 -1.51 6.89
CA ILE A 3 2.38 -1.58 5.84
C ILE A 3 1.48 -0.33 5.85
N LYS A 4 1.08 0.13 7.05
CA LYS A 4 0.24 1.32 7.20
C LYS A 4 0.97 2.59 6.76
N THR A 5 2.25 2.73 7.14
CA THR A 5 3.07 3.87 6.72
C THR A 5 3.31 3.85 5.22
N ALA A 6 3.61 2.69 4.62
CA ALA A 6 3.82 2.53 3.18
C ALA A 6 2.57 2.88 2.36
N CYS A 7 1.38 2.52 2.87
CA CYS A 7 0.13 2.82 2.21
C CYS A 7 -0.28 4.29 2.35
N CYS A 8 -0.28 4.82 3.58
CA CYS A 8 -0.91 6.10 3.91
C CYS A 8 0.05 7.30 4.01
N PHE A 9 1.33 7.06 4.31
CA PHE A 9 2.34 8.09 4.54
C PHE A 9 3.71 7.67 3.98
N PRO A 10 3.80 7.32 2.68
CA PRO A 10 5.02 6.78 2.08
C PRO A 10 6.23 7.72 2.23
N GLU A 11 6.00 9.03 2.31
CA GLU A 11 7.02 10.06 2.53
C GLU A 11 7.75 9.94 3.88
N ARG A 12 7.18 9.20 4.84
CA ARG A 12 7.77 9.00 6.18
C ARG A 12 8.63 7.74 6.27
N ILE A 13 8.71 6.93 5.22
CA ILE A 13 9.52 5.71 5.24
C ILE A 13 10.99 6.07 5.13
N THR A 14 11.77 5.59 6.09
CA THR A 14 13.23 5.65 6.03
C THR A 14 13.82 4.27 5.71
N LYS A 15 15.06 4.24 5.20
CA LYS A 15 15.76 2.99 4.90
C LYS A 15 15.95 2.09 6.14
N PRO A 16 16.31 2.61 7.33
CA PRO A 16 16.33 1.83 8.56
C PRO A 16 14.97 1.19 8.91
N ASP A 17 13.85 1.89 8.68
CA ASP A 17 12.52 1.33 8.91
C ASP A 17 12.21 0.16 7.96
N TYR A 18 12.66 0.24 6.71
CA TYR A 18 12.50 -0.84 5.73
C TYR A 18 13.38 -2.06 6.05
N ASP A 19 14.62 -1.82 6.48
CA ASP A 19 15.59 -2.88 6.77
C ASP A 19 15.20 -3.64 8.06
N SER A 20 14.61 -2.95 9.05
CA SER A 20 14.19 -3.52 10.35
C SER A 20 12.88 -4.32 10.33
N VAL A 21 12.11 -4.27 9.23
CA VAL A 21 10.87 -5.05 9.10
C VAL A 21 11.02 -6.22 8.15
N LEU A 22 10.20 -7.26 8.36
CA LEU A 22 10.17 -8.44 7.49
C LEU A 22 11.58 -9.04 7.28
N VAL A 23 12.36 -9.10 8.37
CA VAL A 23 13.79 -9.42 8.35
C VAL A 23 14.11 -10.82 7.81
N GLU A 24 13.15 -11.75 7.88
CA GLU A 24 13.28 -13.11 7.34
C GLU A 24 13.04 -13.18 5.82
N LEU A 25 12.52 -12.10 5.21
CA LEU A 25 12.23 -12.03 3.79
C LEU A 25 13.43 -11.51 2.99
N GLN A 26 13.63 -12.10 1.81
CA GLN A 26 14.53 -11.57 0.80
C GLN A 26 14.07 -10.19 0.32
N HIS A 27 15.01 -9.43 -0.24
CA HIS A 27 14.69 -8.11 -0.77
C HIS A 27 13.62 -8.16 -1.88
N SER A 28 13.66 -9.18 -2.74
CA SER A 28 12.64 -9.42 -3.78
C SER A 28 11.24 -9.60 -3.19
N GLU A 29 11.12 -10.33 -2.08
CA GLU A 29 9.86 -10.56 -1.38
C GLU A 29 9.36 -9.27 -0.71
N LYS A 30 10.25 -8.48 -0.12
CA LYS A 30 9.90 -7.15 0.42
C LYS A 30 9.41 -6.20 -0.68
N VAL A 31 10.01 -6.23 -1.87
CA VAL A 31 9.52 -5.48 -3.04
C VAL A 31 8.13 -5.99 -3.46
N HIS A 32 7.91 -7.31 -3.47
CA HIS A 32 6.60 -7.89 -3.75
C HIS A 32 5.52 -7.43 -2.77
N VAL A 33 5.85 -7.32 -1.47
CA VAL A 33 4.94 -6.73 -0.48
C VAL A 33 4.57 -5.29 -0.84
N ASN A 34 5.51 -4.48 -1.30
CA ASN A 34 5.21 -3.10 -1.72
C ASN A 34 4.28 -3.05 -2.94
N LEU A 35 4.44 -3.97 -3.90
CA LEU A 35 3.53 -4.09 -5.04
C LEU A 35 2.10 -4.43 -4.57
N MET A 36 1.95 -5.39 -3.66
CA MET A 36 0.64 -5.72 -3.09
C MET A 36 0.00 -4.53 -2.36
N ILE A 37 0.79 -3.74 -1.61
CA ILE A 37 0.30 -2.54 -0.92
C ILE A 37 -0.21 -1.51 -1.92
N LEU A 38 0.55 -1.24 -2.99
CA LEU A 38 0.19 -0.28 -4.03
C LEU A 38 -1.12 -0.68 -4.73
N GLU A 39 -1.20 -1.93 -5.19
CA GLU A 39 -2.38 -2.43 -5.91
C GLU A 39 -3.62 -2.44 -5.03
N ALA A 40 -3.50 -2.87 -3.76
CA ALA A 40 -4.62 -2.86 -2.82
C ALA A 40 -5.12 -1.44 -2.53
N ARG A 41 -4.20 -0.46 -2.39
CA ARG A 41 -4.56 0.95 -2.20
C ARG A 41 -5.30 1.49 -3.43
N ASN A 42 -4.76 1.30 -4.62
CA ASN A 42 -5.35 1.76 -5.87
C ASN A 42 -6.73 1.14 -6.08
N GLN A 43 -6.88 -0.16 -5.85
CA GLN A 43 -8.16 -0.85 -5.96
C GLN A 43 -9.19 -0.29 -4.97
N ALA A 44 -8.81 -0.04 -3.72
CA ALA A 44 -9.72 0.53 -2.72
C ALA A 44 -10.18 1.94 -3.14
N GLU A 45 -9.25 2.83 -3.47
CA GLU A 45 -9.55 4.20 -3.89
C GLU A 45 -10.47 4.22 -5.13
N LEU A 46 -10.17 3.38 -6.13
CA LEU A 46 -10.96 3.26 -7.34
C LEU A 46 -12.37 2.72 -7.05
N LEU A 47 -12.50 1.68 -6.23
CA LEU A 47 -13.80 1.11 -5.87
C LEU A 47 -14.67 2.13 -5.13
N TYR A 48 -14.10 2.91 -4.21
CA TYR A 48 -14.85 3.96 -3.52
C TYR A 48 -15.29 5.06 -4.50
N ALA A 49 -14.42 5.51 -5.41
CA ALA A 49 -14.78 6.51 -6.41
C ALA A 49 -15.87 6.00 -7.36
N LEU A 50 -15.72 4.79 -7.91
CA LEU A 50 -16.70 4.17 -8.81
C LEU A 50 -18.04 3.94 -8.12
N ARG A 51 -18.03 3.54 -6.84
CA ARG A 51 -19.26 3.39 -6.05
C ARG A 51 -20.03 4.70 -5.98
N GLU A 52 -19.36 5.82 -5.73
CA GLU A 52 -20.04 7.13 -5.67
C GLU A 52 -20.54 7.58 -7.05
N ILE A 53 -19.78 7.32 -8.12
CA ILE A 53 -20.24 7.55 -9.50
C ILE A 53 -21.53 6.76 -9.79
N MET A 54 -21.58 5.46 -9.43
CA MET A 54 -22.77 4.63 -9.61
C MET A 54 -23.98 5.15 -8.83
N ARG A 55 -23.76 5.64 -7.59
CA ARG A 55 -24.82 6.26 -6.76
C ARG A 55 -25.30 7.61 -7.29
N TYR A 56 -24.48 8.35 -8.03
CA TYR A 56 -24.91 9.58 -8.69
C TYR A 56 -25.74 9.29 -9.95
N MET A 57 -25.41 8.22 -10.68
CA MET A 57 -26.10 7.85 -11.92
C MET A 57 -27.44 7.12 -11.71
N THR A 58 -27.67 6.52 -10.54
CA THR A 58 -28.87 5.74 -10.19
C THR A 58 -29.66 6.44 -9.10
#